data_AF-A0A4R3QTH9-F1
#
_entry.id   AF-A0A4R3QTH9-F1
#
_cell.length_a   1.000
_cell.length_b   1.000
_cell.length_c   1.000
_cell.angle_alpha   90.00
_cell.angle_beta   90.00
_cell.angle_gamma   90.00
#
_symmetry.space_group_name_H-M   'P 1'
#
loop_
_entity.id
_entity.type
_entity.pdbx_description
1 polymer ?
#
loop_
_entity_poly.entity_id
_entity_poly.type
_entity_poly.pdbx_seq_one_letter_code
_entity_poly.pdbx_strand_id
1 'polypeptide(L)'
;MTGMKLPPCYIGLDEARQVLAEMGVELSPRQMKRAADRDARGHRKLPFFVDPIEGTLKIEKGTLADIYNRLQVDALRDFNNSC
;
A
#
# COMPACT_ATOMS: atom_id res chain seq x y z
N MET A 1 5.67 -0.25 -29.37
CA MET A 1 4.26 -0.07 -28.94
C MET A 1 4.30 0.62 -27.59
N THR A 2 4.10 1.93 -27.54
CA THR A 2 4.05 2.68 -26.27
C THR A 2 2.77 2.28 -25.53
N GLY A 3 2.91 1.38 -24.55
CA GLY A 3 1.79 0.95 -23.71
C GLY A 3 1.17 2.17 -23.03
N MET A 4 -0.14 2.34 -23.16
CA MET A 4 -0.86 3.38 -22.43
C MET A 4 -0.63 3.17 -20.94
N LYS A 5 0.14 4.06 -20.32
CA LYS A 5 0.24 4.12 -18.87
C LYS A 5 -1.09 4.69 -18.39
N LEU A 6 -1.92 3.84 -17.79
CA LEU A 6 -3.15 4.29 -17.16
C LEU A 6 -2.83 5.42 -16.17
N PRO A 7 -3.70 6.43 -16.06
CA PRO A 7 -3.52 7.46 -15.05
C PRO A 7 -3.47 6.82 -13.65
N PRO A 8 -2.76 7.45 -12.70
CA PRO A 8 -2.70 6.95 -11.34
C PRO A 8 -4.11 6.84 -10.74
N CYS A 9 -4.35 5.76 -10.00
CA CYS A 9 -5.60 5.53 -9.30
C CYS A 9 -5.35 5.73 -7.80
N TYR A 10 -5.92 6.79 -7.23
CA TYR A 10 -5.78 7.10 -5.81
C TYR A 10 -6.99 6.58 -5.04
N ILE A 11 -6.73 5.84 -3.97
CA ILE A 11 -7.74 5.13 -3.19
C ILE A 11 -7.66 5.49 -1.71
N GLY A 12 -8.81 5.44 -1.04
CA GLY A 12 -8.93 5.66 0.41
C GLY A 12 -8.59 4.42 1.23
N LEU A 13 -8.81 4.50 2.56
CA LEU A 13 -8.50 3.40 3.49
C LEU A 13 -9.31 2.14 3.22
N ASP A 14 -10.62 2.26 2.98
CA ASP A 14 -11.49 1.10 2.77
C ASP A 14 -11.22 0.41 1.44
N GLU A 15 -10.96 1.19 0.39
CA GLU A 15 -10.56 0.66 -0.91
C GLU A 15 -9.18 0.01 -0.85
N ALA A 16 -8.21 0.61 -0.15
CA ALA A 16 -6.89 0.01 0.07
C ALA A 16 -7.03 -1.33 0.81
N ARG A 17 -7.88 -1.41 1.83
CA ARG A 17 -8.19 -2.66 2.54
C ARG A 17 -8.78 -3.71 1.59
N GLN A 18 -9.65 -3.31 0.67
CA GLN A 18 -10.25 -4.21 -0.32
C GLN A 18 -9.21 -4.71 -1.33
N VAL A 19 -8.34 -3.84 -1.84
CA VAL A 19 -7.25 -4.22 -2.74
C VAL A 19 -6.31 -5.22 -2.08
N LEU A 20 -5.98 -5.00 -0.79
CA LEU A 20 -5.18 -5.96 -0.03
C LEU A 20 -5.91 -7.29 0.18
N ALA A 21 -7.21 -7.27 0.46
CA ALA A 21 -8.00 -8.49 0.58
C ALA A 21 -8.04 -9.29 -0.74
N GLU A 22 -8.11 -8.62 -1.90
CA GLU A 22 -8.00 -9.27 -3.23
C GLU A 22 -6.65 -9.97 -3.45
N MET A 23 -5.60 -9.52 -2.76
CA MET A 23 -4.28 -10.15 -2.73
C MET A 23 -4.13 -11.22 -1.62
N GLY A 24 -5.20 -11.54 -0.90
CA GLY A 24 -5.18 -12.47 0.23
C GLY A 24 -4.67 -11.87 1.55
N VAL A 25 -4.52 -10.53 1.62
CA VAL A 25 -4.08 -9.81 2.82
C VAL A 25 -5.29 -9.21 3.53
N GLU A 26 -5.90 -9.98 4.42
CA GLU A 26 -7.07 -9.54 5.17
C GLU A 26 -6.70 -8.66 6.37
N LEU A 27 -7.18 -7.42 6.35
CA LEU A 27 -7.00 -6.47 7.44
C LEU A 27 -8.34 -6.02 7.99
N SER A 28 -8.41 -5.85 9.31
CA SER A 28 -9.49 -5.10 9.95
C SER A 28 -9.38 -3.60 9.65
N PRO A 29 -10.49 -2.84 9.72
CA PRO A 29 -10.44 -1.38 9.59
C PRO A 29 -9.47 -0.70 10.57
N ARG A 30 -9.35 -1.25 11.79
CA ARG A 30 -8.40 -0.74 12.80
C ARG A 30 -6.94 -0.95 12.40
N GLN A 31 -6.59 -2.10 11.81
CA GLN A 31 -5.24 -2.35 11.32
C GLN A 31 -4.90 -1.43 10.15
N MET A 32 -5.82 -1.26 9.21
CA MET A 32 -5.65 -0.35 8.08
C MET A 32 -5.43 1.09 8.55
N LYS A 33 -6.24 1.57 9.49
CA LYS A 33 -6.08 2.90 10.08
C LYS A 33 -4.71 3.07 10.75
N ARG A 34 -4.28 2.10 11.57
CA ARG A 34 -2.95 2.14 12.22
C ARG A 34 -1.78 2.14 11.23
N ALA A 35 -1.94 1.58 10.03
CA ALA A 35 -0.90 1.61 9.00
C ALA A 35 -0.84 2.97 8.27
N ALA A 36 -1.97 3.69 8.21
CA ALA A 36 -2.07 5.02 7.63
C ALA A 36 -1.77 6.16 8.63
N ASP A 37 -1.92 5.91 9.92
CA ASP A 37 -1.54 6.84 10.98
C ASP A 37 -0.01 7.03 11.04
N ARG A 38 0.40 8.21 11.49
CA ARG A 38 1.80 8.49 11.78
C ARG A 38 2.21 7.79 13.09
N ASP A 39 3.41 7.24 13.11
CA ASP A 39 4.06 6.73 14.31
C ASP A 39 4.60 7.88 15.18
N ALA A 40 5.24 7.52 16.31
CA ALA A 40 5.82 8.48 17.24
C ALA A 40 6.94 9.35 16.63
N ARG A 41 7.50 8.94 15.48
CA ARG A 41 8.54 9.68 14.73
C ARG A 41 7.94 10.50 13.58
N GLY A 42 6.61 10.46 13.40
CA GLY A 42 5.90 11.17 12.35
C GLY A 42 5.82 10.41 11.02
N HIS A 43 6.30 9.16 10.96
CA HIS A 43 6.29 8.36 9.73
C HIS A 43 5.07 7.46 9.65
N ARG A 44 4.53 7.28 8.45
CA ARG A 44 3.46 6.31 8.20
C ARG A 44 4.07 4.99 7.74
N LYS A 45 3.43 3.88 8.08
CA LYS A 45 3.85 2.55 7.59
C LYS A 45 3.57 2.39 6.11
N LEU A 46 2.45 2.94 5.65
CA LEU A 46 2.09 3.01 4.24
C LEU A 46 2.12 4.46 3.77
N PRO A 47 2.49 4.73 2.50
CA PRO A 47 2.72 6.08 1.97
C PRO A 47 1.41 6.83 1.68
N PHE A 48 0.50 6.88 2.65
CA PHE A 48 -0.69 7.72 2.56
C PHE A 48 -0.30 9.20 2.62
N PHE A 49 -0.92 9.98 1.74
CA PHE A 49 -0.84 11.43 1.69
C PHE A 49 -2.23 12.04 1.94
N VAL A 50 -2.25 13.31 2.33
CA VAL A 50 -3.50 14.06 2.48
C VAL A 50 -3.85 14.62 1.11
N ASP A 51 -5.04 14.30 0.62
CA ASP A 51 -5.62 14.91 -0.57
C ASP A 51 -5.88 16.40 -0.28
N PRO A 52 -5.29 17.34 -1.05
CA PRO A 52 -5.50 18.76 -0.81
C PRO A 52 -6.93 19.23 -1.12
N ILE A 53 -7.72 18.46 -1.87
CA ILE A 53 -9.10 18.80 -2.23
C ILE A 53 -10.06 18.37 -1.12
N GLU A 54 -9.97 17.10 -0.69
CA GLU A 54 -10.91 16.51 0.27
C GLU A 54 -10.42 16.57 1.73
N GLY A 55 -9.12 16.75 1.97
CA GLY A 55 -8.51 16.63 3.30
C GLY A 55 -8.46 15.18 3.82
N THR A 56 -8.71 14.19 2.97
CA THR A 56 -8.74 12.76 3.32
C THR A 56 -7.41 12.07 3.00
N LEU A 57 -7.15 10.91 3.64
CA LEU A 57 -5.96 10.13 3.32
C LEU A 57 -6.15 9.31 2.04
N LYS A 58 -5.22 9.42 1.11
CA LYS A 58 -5.16 8.65 -0.14
C LYS A 58 -3.82 7.95 -0.30
N ILE A 59 -3.82 6.85 -1.04
CA ILE A 59 -2.63 6.15 -1.51
C ILE A 59 -2.81 5.80 -2.98
N GLU A 60 -1.73 5.75 -3.75
CA GLU A 60 -1.79 5.27 -5.14
C GLU A 60 -1.88 3.73 -5.16
N LYS A 61 -2.86 3.18 -5.88
CA LYS A 61 -3.21 1.75 -5.89
C LYS A 61 -2.04 0.86 -6.34
N GLY A 62 -1.33 1.24 -7.40
CA GLY A 62 -0.17 0.48 -7.89
C GLY A 62 0.96 0.41 -6.87
N THR A 63 1.23 1.54 -6.20
CA THR A 63 2.23 1.65 -5.14
C THR A 63 1.90 0.72 -3.97
N LEU A 64 0.62 0.60 -3.60
CA LEU A 64 0.19 -0.33 -2.55
C LEU A 64 0.49 -1.79 -2.93
N ALA A 65 0.18 -2.21 -4.15
CA ALA A 65 0.47 -3.55 -4.64
C ALA A 65 1.99 -3.81 -4.75
N ASP A 66 2.74 -2.82 -5.26
CA ASP A 66 4.19 -2.91 -5.44
C ASP A 66 4.95 -3.10 -4.13
N ILE A 67 4.47 -2.51 -3.03
CA ILE A 67 5.06 -2.72 -1.70
C ILE A 67 5.05 -4.22 -1.34
N TYR A 68 3.92 -4.90 -1.51
CA TYR A 68 3.80 -6.32 -1.20
C TYR A 68 4.60 -7.20 -2.16
N ASN A 69 4.59 -6.87 -3.46
CA ASN A 69 5.40 -7.59 -4.45
C ASN A 69 6.89 -7.53 -4.10
N ARG A 70 7.41 -6.36 -3.71
CA ARG A 70 8.82 -6.22 -3.31
C ARG A 70 9.13 -7.02 -2.05
N LEU A 71 8.29 -6.92 -1.02
CA LEU A 71 8.46 -7.69 0.22
C LEU A 71 8.51 -9.20 -0.04
N GLN A 72 7.68 -9.72 -0.96
CA GLN A 72 7.70 -11.12 -1.36
C GLN A 72 9.02 -11.50 -2.07
N VAL A 73 9.44 -10.69 -3.05
CA VAL A 73 10.68 -10.92 -3.80
C VAL A 73 11.89 -10.91 -2.87
N ASP A 74 11.95 -9.95 -1.95
CA ASP A 74 13.02 -9.84 -0.96
C ASP A 74 13.04 -11.07 -0.05
N ALA A 75 11.88 -11.50 0.47
CA ALA A 75 11.78 -12.70 1.30
C ALA A 75 12.22 -13.98 0.57
N LEU A 76 11.85 -14.14 -0.71
CA LEU A 76 12.28 -15.28 -1.53
C LEU A 76 13.79 -15.26 -1.79
N ARG A 77 14.35 -14.07 -2.02
CA ARG A 77 15.78 -13.89 -2.21
C ARG A 77 16.55 -14.25 -0.94
N ASP A 78 16.10 -13.80 0.22
CA ASP A 78 16.73 -14.10 1.50
C ASP A 78 16.67 -15.59 1.84
N PHE A 79 15.55 -16.24 1.53
CA PHE A 79 15.40 -17.70 1.67
C PHE A 79 16.40 -18.46 0.79
N ASN A 80 16.51 -18.11 -0.50
CA ASN A 80 17.43 -18.77 -1.43
C ASN A 80 18.91 -18.55 -1.09
N ASN A 81 19.27 -17.43 -0.47
CA ASN A 81 20.65 -17.15 -0.03
C ASN A 81 21.01 -17.84 1.30
N SER A 82 20.01 -18.31 2.04
CA SER A 82 20.17 -18.98 3.34
C SER A 82 20.20 -20.52 3.23
N CYS A 83 20.03 -21.06 2.03
CA CYS A 83 20.20 -22.47 1.67
C CYS A 83 21.49 -22.68 0.89
#